data_AF-A0A1D5USG8-F1
#
_entry.id   AF-A0A1D5USG8-F1
#
_cell.length_a   1.000
_cell.length_b   1.000
_cell.length_c   1.000
_cell.angle_alpha   90.00
_cell.angle_beta   90.00
_cell.angle_gamma   90.00
#
_symmetry.space_group_name_H-M   'P 1'
#
loop_
_entity.id
_entity.type
_entity.pdbx_description
1 polymer ?
#
loop_
_entity_poly.entity_id
_entity_poly.type
_entity_poly.pdbx_seq_one_letter_code
_entity_poly.pdbx_strand_id
1 'polypeptide(L)'
;MARDFDTYMKGYQRCKRPWECSVKDLGVRHIDFDEKSMRFFEGKYTMGPIISDCLIEKFLNRSQFESYSLLRNFRHSNVVAVQNFYDVSGYPRFVLSWVDGSLTAWMKKDGAGIMFKSNMKGSIPTGALRQTLLDLCSGLEHLLAEQLYPAEIDLKDMYVRQVGHKGIVQILINKVERLSGLDATKRKAKLWAGLRKALHEIYKEAPRAVNPVALRFINYVGVTDSTRLQRFPDKWDYNMKARYLLSVMSEDIAVVRPKLHVQGVPIINWPKTPNGNRLRAPFQEAFDHQAARGTIYDVEDPYDYIRLCKDVIKHWNVMPASVKGECSTWEKFIDKIEKWDQMIWCTLYEATA
;
A
#
# COMPACT_ATOMS: atom_id res chain seq x y z
N MET A 1 18.91 -5.94 -11.63
CA MET A 1 18.87 -6.39 -10.23
C MET A 1 19.80 -7.58 -9.98
N ALA A 2 19.62 -8.73 -10.66
CA ALA A 2 20.53 -9.88 -10.50
C ALA A 2 21.98 -9.62 -10.96
N ARG A 3 22.20 -8.88 -12.06
CA ARG A 3 23.56 -8.59 -12.56
C ARG A 3 24.39 -7.70 -11.64
N ASP A 4 23.83 -6.64 -11.08
CA ASP A 4 24.56 -5.76 -10.15
C ASP A 4 24.79 -6.43 -8.79
N PHE A 5 23.80 -7.22 -8.31
CA PHE A 5 23.93 -7.94 -7.05
C PHE A 5 24.93 -9.12 -7.16
N ASP A 6 24.92 -9.87 -8.27
CA ASP A 6 25.93 -10.91 -8.52
C ASP A 6 27.33 -10.32 -8.68
N THR A 7 27.45 -9.15 -9.32
CA THR A 7 28.72 -8.44 -9.45
C THR A 7 29.21 -7.95 -8.09
N TYR A 8 28.31 -7.41 -7.27
CA TYR A 8 28.57 -7.03 -5.88
C TYR A 8 28.99 -8.24 -5.03
N MET A 9 28.28 -9.36 -5.10
CA MET A 9 28.56 -10.58 -4.33
C MET A 9 29.86 -11.26 -4.78
N LYS A 10 30.13 -11.31 -6.09
CA LYS A 10 31.40 -11.83 -6.63
C LYS A 10 32.58 -10.92 -6.28
N GLY A 11 32.38 -9.60 -6.26
CA GLY A 11 33.35 -8.64 -5.76
C GLY A 11 33.62 -8.82 -4.26
N TYR A 12 32.56 -9.01 -3.47
CA TYR A 12 32.61 -9.22 -2.03
C TYR A 12 33.36 -10.50 -1.65
N GLN A 13 33.10 -11.61 -2.34
CA GLN A 13 33.73 -12.92 -2.09
C GLN A 13 35.23 -12.97 -2.47
N ARG A 14 35.69 -12.11 -3.39
CA ARG A 14 37.06 -12.13 -3.91
C ARG A 14 38.08 -11.34 -3.09
N CYS A 15 37.65 -10.69 -2.01
CA CYS A 15 38.49 -9.69 -1.37
C CYS A 15 38.88 -10.06 0.08
N LYS A 16 40.16 -9.80 0.41
CA LYS A 16 40.76 -10.04 1.73
C LYS A 16 40.71 -8.75 2.58
N ARG A 17 40.31 -8.87 3.85
CA ARG A 17 40.26 -7.79 4.86
C ARG A 17 41.68 -7.35 5.30
N PRO A 18 41.86 -6.13 5.85
CA PRO A 18 40.86 -5.11 6.16
C PRO A 18 40.72 -4.06 5.05
N TRP A 19 39.50 -3.56 4.85
CA TRP A 19 39.14 -2.65 3.77
C TRP A 19 39.33 -1.19 4.18
N GLU A 20 39.99 -0.39 3.36
CA GLU A 20 39.86 1.06 3.42
C GLU A 20 38.56 1.48 2.72
N CYS A 21 37.72 2.22 3.44
CA CYS A 21 36.55 2.87 2.88
C CYS A 21 36.86 4.36 2.78
N SER A 22 36.60 4.96 1.62
CA SER A 22 36.82 6.40 1.42
C SER A 22 35.62 7.04 0.74
N VAL A 23 35.40 8.31 1.07
CA VAL A 23 34.31 9.12 0.53
C VAL A 23 34.94 10.35 -0.10
N LYS A 24 34.65 10.57 -1.39
CA LYS A 24 34.99 11.81 -2.07
C LYS A 24 33.72 12.65 -2.21
N ASP A 25 33.60 13.70 -1.41
CA ASP A 25 32.56 14.73 -1.55
C ASP A 25 32.90 15.61 -2.75
N LEU A 26 32.00 15.68 -3.74
CA LEU A 26 32.22 16.46 -4.95
C LEU A 26 31.88 17.94 -4.77
N GLY A 27 31.22 18.31 -3.66
CA GLY A 27 30.80 19.69 -3.37
C GLY A 27 29.65 20.20 -4.25
N VAL A 28 29.13 19.38 -5.16
CA VAL A 28 28.02 19.70 -6.05
C VAL A 28 26.70 19.31 -5.40
N ARG A 29 25.70 20.20 -5.47
CA ARG A 29 24.34 19.91 -5.04
C ARG A 29 23.69 18.94 -6.01
N HIS A 30 23.08 17.89 -5.47
CA HIS A 30 22.30 16.97 -6.29
C HIS A 30 21.04 17.66 -6.82
N ILE A 31 20.70 17.42 -8.09
CA ILE A 31 19.61 18.11 -8.79
C ILE A 31 18.40 17.17 -8.88
N ASP A 32 17.23 17.68 -8.51
CA ASP A 32 15.96 16.95 -8.55
C ASP A 32 15.38 16.90 -9.98
N PHE A 33 14.30 16.13 -10.18
CA PHE A 33 13.60 16.00 -11.47
C PHE A 33 13.03 17.31 -12.03
N ASP A 34 12.78 18.29 -11.16
CA ASP A 34 12.30 19.62 -11.51
C ASP A 34 13.43 20.67 -11.62
N GLU A 35 14.67 20.19 -11.78
CA GLU A 35 15.89 20.98 -11.96
C GLU A 35 16.28 21.83 -10.74
N LYS A 36 15.60 21.65 -9.60
CA LYS A 36 15.96 22.32 -8.35
C LYS A 36 17.03 21.57 -7.59
N SER A 37 17.87 22.32 -6.88
CA SER A 37 18.87 21.75 -5.99
C SER A 37 18.22 21.11 -4.75
N MET A 38 18.63 19.87 -4.47
CA MET A 38 18.24 19.12 -3.28
C MET A 38 19.14 19.43 -2.09
N ARG A 39 18.75 18.94 -0.91
CA ARG A 39 19.57 19.04 0.32
C ARG A 39 20.85 18.19 0.28
N PHE A 40 20.98 17.26 -0.67
CA PHE A 40 22.11 16.35 -0.76
C PHE A 40 23.26 16.93 -1.59
N PHE A 41 24.46 16.46 -1.31
CA PHE A 41 25.63 16.67 -2.14
C PHE A 41 26.01 15.36 -2.82
N GLU A 42 26.56 15.44 -4.02
CA GLU A 42 27.02 14.27 -4.75
C GLU A 42 28.39 13.82 -4.25
N GLY A 43 28.61 12.51 -4.24
CA GLY A 43 29.85 11.91 -3.81
C GLY A 43 30.18 10.62 -4.53
N LYS A 44 31.42 10.18 -4.39
CA LYS A 44 31.85 8.82 -4.74
C LYS A 44 32.22 8.08 -3.46
N TYR A 45 31.59 6.93 -3.25
CA TYR A 45 31.90 6.02 -2.15
C TYR A 45 32.73 4.85 -2.66
N THR A 46 33.90 4.67 -2.08
CA THR A 46 34.84 3.59 -2.41
C THR A 46 34.89 2.59 -1.26
N MET A 47 34.64 1.32 -1.57
CA MET A 47 34.76 0.20 -0.65
C MET A 47 35.62 -0.87 -1.31
N GLY A 48 36.93 -0.83 -1.05
CA GLY A 48 37.91 -1.64 -1.77
C GLY A 48 37.90 -1.33 -3.28
N PRO A 49 37.73 -2.32 -4.19
CA PRO A 49 37.72 -2.09 -5.63
C PRO A 49 36.38 -1.54 -6.14
N ILE A 50 35.35 -1.46 -5.30
CA ILE A 50 34.01 -1.04 -5.69
C ILE A 50 33.89 0.47 -5.46
N ILE A 51 33.56 1.20 -6.53
CA ILE A 51 33.24 2.63 -6.48
C ILE A 51 31.79 2.79 -6.90
N SER A 52 31.00 3.48 -6.09
CA SER A 52 29.60 3.79 -6.39
C SER A 52 29.30 5.26 -6.18
N ASP A 53 28.37 5.78 -6.98
CA ASP A 53 27.74 7.06 -6.70
C ASP A 53 26.96 7.02 -5.39
N CYS A 54 27.11 8.09 -4.61
CA CYS A 54 26.44 8.24 -3.33
C CYS A 54 25.97 9.68 -3.14
N LEU A 55 25.04 9.83 -2.20
CA LEU A 55 24.57 11.13 -1.74
C LEU A 55 25.12 11.40 -0.35
N ILE A 56 25.46 12.66 -0.09
CA ILE A 56 26.00 13.11 1.19
C ILE A 56 24.99 14.09 1.81
N GLU A 57 24.40 13.69 2.92
CA GLU A 57 23.60 14.59 3.75
C GLU A 57 24.47 15.17 4.86
N LYS A 58 24.55 16.51 4.92
CA LYS A 58 25.37 17.24 5.90
C LYS A 58 24.47 17.78 6.99
N PHE A 59 24.78 17.45 8.24
CA PHE A 59 23.98 17.86 9.39
C PHE A 59 24.68 18.94 10.21
N LEU A 60 23.90 19.92 10.65
CA LEU A 60 24.38 20.96 11.58
C LEU A 60 24.39 20.46 13.03
N ASN A 61 23.53 19.50 13.36
CA ASN A 61 23.43 18.93 14.70
C ASN A 61 24.38 17.73 14.86
N ARG A 62 25.16 17.73 15.94
CA ARG A 62 26.11 16.68 16.33
C ARG A 62 25.46 15.35 16.72
N SER A 63 24.17 15.32 17.05
CA SER A 63 23.49 14.15 17.61
C SER A 63 23.11 13.05 16.60
N GLN A 64 23.63 13.07 15.36
CA GLN A 64 23.22 12.12 14.31
C GLN A 64 23.95 10.77 14.34
N PHE A 65 25.01 10.68 15.14
CA PHE A 65 25.77 9.43 15.27
C PHE A 65 24.93 8.27 15.84
N GLU A 66 24.00 8.56 16.74
CA GLU A 66 23.09 7.55 17.31
C GLU A 66 22.17 6.97 16.22
N SER A 67 21.53 7.83 15.43
CA SER A 67 20.70 7.42 14.28
C SER A 67 21.52 6.57 13.31
N TYR A 68 22.74 6.98 12.97
CA TYR A 68 23.64 6.19 12.13
C TYR A 68 23.93 4.81 12.73
N SER A 69 24.28 4.76 14.02
CA SER A 69 24.64 3.51 14.70
C SER A 69 23.51 2.49 14.67
N LEU A 70 22.26 2.98 14.67
CA LEU A 70 21.06 2.15 14.53
C LEU A 70 20.80 1.72 13.07
N LEU A 71 21.03 2.60 12.10
CA LEU A 71 20.71 2.36 10.68
C LEU A 71 21.83 1.70 9.89
N ARG A 72 23.08 1.68 10.38
CA ARG A 72 24.27 1.23 9.63
C ARG A 72 24.13 -0.17 9.04
N ASN A 73 23.34 -1.04 9.67
CA ASN A 73 23.11 -2.42 9.24
C ASN A 73 21.71 -2.64 8.65
N PHE A 74 20.80 -1.67 8.77
CA PHE A 74 19.45 -1.80 8.25
C PHE A 74 19.46 -1.72 6.72
N ARG A 75 18.88 -2.72 6.04
CA ARG A 75 18.82 -2.78 4.57
C ARG A 75 17.43 -3.20 4.13
N HIS A 76 16.81 -2.37 3.29
CA HIS A 76 15.53 -2.66 2.65
C HIS A 76 15.45 -1.95 1.29
N SER A 77 14.82 -2.54 0.29
CA SER A 77 14.71 -1.95 -1.06
C SER A 77 14.01 -0.60 -1.09
N ASN A 78 13.13 -0.34 -0.13
CA ASN A 78 12.30 0.86 -0.03
C ASN A 78 12.74 1.83 1.06
N VAL A 79 13.97 1.68 1.55
CA VAL A 79 14.60 2.64 2.46
C VAL A 79 15.93 3.05 1.86
N VAL A 80 16.22 4.35 1.89
CA VAL A 80 17.52 4.86 1.45
C VAL A 80 18.58 4.34 2.42
N ALA A 81 19.54 3.58 1.91
CA ALA A 81 20.53 2.92 2.76
C ALA A 81 21.56 3.93 3.25
N VAL A 82 21.80 3.95 4.56
CA VAL A 82 22.94 4.66 5.15
C VAL A 82 24.18 3.76 5.00
N GLN A 83 25.00 4.09 4.00
CA GLN A 83 26.18 3.33 3.62
C GLN A 83 27.35 3.59 4.56
N ASN A 84 27.53 4.83 5.01
CA ASN A 84 28.63 5.22 5.88
C ASN A 84 28.34 6.53 6.63
N PHE A 85 29.22 6.88 7.56
CA PHE A 85 29.21 8.08 8.36
C PHE A 85 30.61 8.65 8.48
N TYR A 86 30.73 9.97 8.38
CA TYR A 86 31.96 10.67 8.72
C TYR A 86 31.65 12.05 9.29
N ASP A 87 32.60 12.61 10.02
CA ASP A 87 32.51 13.92 10.63
C ASP A 87 33.59 14.83 10.05
N VAL A 88 33.25 16.11 9.85
CA VAL A 88 34.26 17.15 9.59
C VAL A 88 33.95 18.30 10.52
N SER A 89 34.87 18.58 11.45
CA SER A 89 34.82 19.69 12.41
C SER A 89 33.59 19.68 13.32
N GLY A 90 33.13 18.51 13.73
CA GLY A 90 31.94 18.31 14.56
C GLY A 90 30.64 18.51 13.80
N TYR A 91 30.65 18.31 12.48
CA TYR A 91 29.46 18.29 11.64
C TYR A 91 29.30 16.90 11.01
N PRO A 92 28.34 16.09 11.49
CA PRO A 92 28.17 14.75 11.00
C PRO A 92 27.62 14.73 9.58
N ARG A 93 28.00 13.71 8.83
CA ARG A 93 27.60 13.50 7.45
C ARG A 93 27.20 12.04 7.23
N PHE A 94 26.04 11.84 6.62
CA PHE A 94 25.62 10.51 6.17
C PHE A 94 26.01 10.32 4.72
N VAL A 95 26.57 9.15 4.42
CA VAL A 95 26.74 8.66 3.06
C VAL A 95 25.55 7.76 2.78
N LEU A 96 24.75 8.15 1.81
CA LEU A 96 23.48 7.53 1.45
C LEU A 96 23.59 6.86 0.08
N SER A 97 22.83 5.78 -0.12
CA SER A 97 22.63 5.24 -1.46
C SER A 97 22.00 6.28 -2.40
N TRP A 98 22.36 6.21 -3.67
CA TRP A 98 21.82 7.10 -4.70
C TRP A 98 20.29 7.01 -4.84
N VAL A 99 19.67 8.17 -4.97
CA VAL A 99 18.30 8.40 -5.48
C VAL A 99 18.39 9.49 -6.54
N ASP A 100 17.46 9.52 -7.49
CA ASP A 100 17.48 10.43 -8.63
C ASP A 100 16.67 11.71 -8.40
N GLY A 101 15.86 11.75 -7.34
CA GLY A 101 15.09 12.94 -6.98
C GLY A 101 13.96 12.67 -5.99
N SER A 102 13.21 13.72 -5.64
CA SER A 102 12.04 13.61 -4.77
C SER A 102 10.87 12.95 -5.48
N LEU A 103 10.04 12.24 -4.70
CA LEU A 103 8.81 11.65 -5.22
C LEU A 103 7.87 12.72 -5.79
N THR A 104 7.79 13.88 -5.14
CA THR A 104 6.94 15.00 -5.59
C THR A 104 7.35 15.53 -6.96
N ALA A 105 8.64 15.77 -7.19
CA ALA A 105 9.11 16.27 -8.47
C ALA A 105 8.94 15.20 -9.56
N TRP A 106 9.21 13.93 -9.23
CA TRP A 106 9.00 12.83 -10.16
C TRP A 106 7.54 12.67 -10.59
N MET A 107 6.60 12.72 -9.63
CA MET A 107 5.17 12.59 -9.90
C MET A 107 4.67 13.68 -10.85
N LYS A 108 5.13 14.93 -10.68
CA LYS A 108 4.77 16.08 -11.53
C LYS A 108 5.31 16.00 -12.96
N LYS A 109 6.39 15.25 -13.16
CA LYS A 109 7.01 15.03 -14.47
C LYS A 109 6.38 13.80 -15.14
N ASP A 110 7.03 12.64 -15.03
CA ASP A 110 6.63 11.42 -15.72
C ASP A 110 5.91 10.42 -14.79
N GLY A 111 6.04 10.60 -13.47
CA GLY A 111 5.59 9.62 -12.47
C GLY A 111 4.07 9.43 -12.44
N ALA A 112 3.28 10.51 -12.55
CA ALA A 112 1.82 10.40 -12.51
C ALA A 112 1.25 9.54 -13.65
N GLY A 113 1.80 9.66 -14.87
CA GLY A 113 1.38 8.84 -16.02
C GLY A 113 1.70 7.35 -15.88
N ILE A 114 2.73 7.01 -15.09
CA ILE A 114 3.12 5.62 -14.78
C ILE A 114 2.30 5.06 -13.61
N MET A 115 2.01 5.90 -12.62
CA MET A 115 1.40 5.50 -11.36
C MET A 115 -0.14 5.47 -11.42
N PHE A 116 -0.76 6.25 -12.31
CA PHE A 116 -2.20 6.30 -12.49
C PHE A 116 -2.62 5.92 -13.90
N LYS A 117 -3.74 5.20 -14.00
CA LYS A 117 -4.50 5.03 -15.23
C LYS A 117 -5.86 5.69 -15.07
N SER A 118 -6.38 6.31 -16.11
CA SER A 118 -7.72 6.92 -16.08
C SER A 118 -8.74 6.01 -16.75
N ASN A 119 -9.94 5.96 -16.20
CA ASN A 119 -11.12 5.40 -16.86
C ASN A 119 -12.33 6.33 -16.73
N MET A 120 -13.51 5.88 -17.17
CA MET A 120 -14.75 6.67 -17.07
C MET A 120 -15.15 6.98 -15.61
N LYS A 121 -14.67 6.22 -14.63
CA LYS A 121 -14.98 6.37 -13.19
C LYS A 121 -13.91 7.14 -12.42
N GLY A 122 -12.91 7.71 -13.10
CA GLY A 122 -11.83 8.49 -12.48
C GLY A 122 -10.45 7.86 -12.65
N SER A 123 -9.50 8.31 -11.85
CA SER A 123 -8.13 7.78 -11.83
C SER A 123 -8.02 6.56 -10.91
N ILE A 124 -7.38 5.51 -11.40
CA ILE A 124 -7.15 4.26 -10.70
C ILE A 124 -5.63 4.02 -10.60
N PRO A 125 -5.11 3.61 -9.43
CA PRO A 125 -3.73 3.19 -9.28
C PRO A 125 -3.36 2.06 -10.25
N THR A 126 -2.20 2.18 -10.90
CA THR A 126 -1.66 1.08 -11.71
C THR A 126 -1.19 -0.07 -10.82
N GLY A 127 -0.75 -1.18 -11.44
CA GLY A 127 -0.02 -2.25 -10.74
C GLY A 127 1.22 -1.71 -10.03
N ALA A 128 1.93 -0.79 -10.68
CA ALA A 128 3.16 -0.20 -10.17
C ALA A 128 2.93 0.63 -8.90
N LEU A 129 1.92 1.52 -8.90
CA LEU A 129 1.60 2.29 -7.70
C LEU A 129 1.17 1.38 -6.57
N ARG A 130 0.27 0.42 -6.81
CA ARG A 130 -0.15 -0.54 -5.78
C ARG A 130 1.03 -1.28 -5.16
N GLN A 131 1.94 -1.81 -5.97
CA GLN A 131 3.12 -2.51 -5.47
C GLN A 131 4.02 -1.58 -4.66
N THR A 132 4.24 -0.36 -5.13
CA THR A 132 5.01 0.67 -4.41
C THR A 132 4.44 0.94 -3.01
N LEU A 133 3.11 1.04 -2.90
CA LEU A 133 2.45 1.25 -1.60
C LEU A 133 2.67 0.07 -0.66
N LEU A 134 2.55 -1.16 -1.16
CA LEU A 134 2.82 -2.38 -0.39
C LEU A 134 4.28 -2.46 0.04
N ASP A 135 5.20 -2.13 -0.86
CA ASP A 135 6.64 -2.16 -0.60
C ASP A 135 7.06 -1.13 0.46
N LEU A 136 6.44 0.06 0.46
CA LEU A 136 6.62 1.07 1.52
C LEU A 136 6.09 0.59 2.87
N CYS A 137 4.93 -0.08 2.88
CA CYS A 137 4.37 -0.67 4.10
C CYS A 137 5.31 -1.76 4.65
N SER A 138 5.81 -2.65 3.78
CA SER A 138 6.80 -3.68 4.13
C SER A 138 8.07 -3.06 4.71
N GLY A 139 8.56 -1.96 4.13
CA GLY A 139 9.72 -1.24 4.65
C GLY A 139 9.51 -0.72 6.07
N LEU A 140 8.35 -0.13 6.34
CA LEU A 140 7.99 0.33 7.69
C LEU A 140 7.82 -0.83 8.67
N GLU A 141 7.13 -1.90 8.28
CA GLU A 141 6.98 -3.09 9.11
C GLU A 141 8.33 -3.71 9.49
N HIS A 142 9.28 -3.77 8.56
CA HIS A 142 10.61 -4.29 8.82
C HIS A 142 11.38 -3.45 9.84
N LEU A 143 11.32 -2.11 9.74
CA LEU A 143 11.90 -1.22 10.74
C LEU A 143 11.31 -1.46 12.13
N LEU A 144 9.98 -1.55 12.21
CA LEU A 144 9.28 -1.77 13.47
C LEU A 144 9.60 -3.14 14.07
N ALA A 145 9.80 -4.17 13.24
CA ALA A 145 10.21 -5.49 13.68
C ALA A 145 11.62 -5.50 14.31
N GLU A 146 12.52 -4.64 13.82
CA GLU A 146 13.86 -4.43 14.40
C GLU A 146 13.86 -3.47 15.61
N GLN A 147 12.68 -3.03 16.07
CA GLN A 147 12.48 -2.01 17.11
C GLN A 147 13.08 -0.65 16.74
N LEU A 148 13.16 -0.34 15.45
CA LEU A 148 13.64 0.92 14.92
C LEU A 148 12.46 1.82 14.58
N TYR A 149 12.36 2.96 15.25
CA TYR A 149 11.24 3.87 15.12
C TYR A 149 11.71 5.21 14.54
N PRO A 150 11.44 5.49 13.26
CA PRO A 150 11.69 6.80 12.68
C PRO A 150 11.01 7.91 13.47
N ALA A 151 11.60 9.11 13.45
CA ALA A 151 11.03 10.23 14.19
C ALA A 151 9.65 10.63 13.62
N GLU A 152 9.58 10.69 12.30
CA GLU A 152 8.41 11.00 11.47
C GLU A 152 8.59 10.34 10.10
N ILE A 153 7.49 10.24 9.35
CA ILE A 153 7.48 9.88 7.94
C ILE A 153 6.52 10.83 7.25
N ASP A 154 7.05 11.65 6.34
CA ASP A 154 6.29 12.60 5.54
C ASP A 154 6.64 12.44 4.04
N LEU A 155 5.85 13.09 3.18
CA LEU A 155 6.08 13.08 1.73
C LEU A 155 7.47 13.62 1.33
N LYS A 156 7.99 14.60 2.08
CA LYS A 156 9.32 15.21 1.85
C LYS A 156 10.48 14.22 2.01
N ASP A 157 10.24 13.11 2.71
CA ASP A 157 11.23 12.07 2.98
C ASP A 157 11.13 10.91 1.98
N MET A 158 10.24 11.00 0.99
CA MET A 158 10.09 10.01 -0.07
C MET A 158 10.85 10.43 -1.32
N TYR A 159 11.73 9.56 -1.78
CA TYR A 159 12.58 9.76 -2.94
C TYR A 159 12.38 8.64 -3.95
N VAL A 160 12.79 8.89 -5.19
CA VAL A 160 12.67 7.92 -6.28
C VAL A 160 14.06 7.59 -6.78
N ARG A 161 14.32 6.29 -6.91
CA ARG A 161 15.42 5.77 -7.70
C ARG A 161 14.87 5.21 -9.01
N GLN A 162 15.26 5.78 -10.13
CA GLN A 162 14.91 5.32 -11.46
C GLN A 162 15.83 4.16 -11.88
N VAL A 163 15.21 3.08 -12.34
CA VAL A 163 15.88 1.93 -12.96
C VAL A 163 15.21 1.70 -14.30
N GLY A 164 15.79 2.26 -15.37
CA GLY A 164 15.11 2.36 -16.66
C GLY A 164 13.83 3.19 -16.54
N HIS A 165 12.70 2.66 -17.03
CA HIS A 165 11.40 3.34 -16.92
C HIS A 165 10.68 3.13 -15.57
N LYS A 166 11.25 2.35 -14.64
CA LYS A 166 10.61 2.06 -13.35
C LYS A 166 11.20 2.96 -12.25
N GLY A 167 10.34 3.73 -11.60
CA GLY A 167 10.67 4.41 -10.35
C GLY A 167 10.48 3.49 -9.15
N ILE A 168 11.51 3.33 -8.32
CA ILE A 168 11.45 2.65 -7.03
C ILE A 168 11.39 3.74 -5.96
N VAL A 169 10.29 3.78 -5.20
CA VAL A 169 10.13 4.76 -4.11
C VAL A 169 10.83 4.24 -2.85
N GLN A 170 11.63 5.11 -2.25
CA GLN A 170 12.41 4.84 -1.05
C GLN A 170 12.17 5.94 -0.01
N ILE A 171 12.04 5.55 1.26
CA ILE A 171 11.92 6.47 2.39
C ILE A 171 13.33 6.76 2.92
N LEU A 172 13.69 8.03 3.02
CA LEU A 172 14.88 8.43 3.76
C LEU A 172 14.57 8.51 5.25
N ILE A 173 15.41 7.86 6.05
CA ILE A 173 15.32 7.91 7.50
C ILE A 173 16.64 8.48 7.99
N ASN A 174 16.60 9.73 8.47
CA ASN A 174 17.78 10.39 9.03
C ASN A 174 17.76 10.45 10.56
N LYS A 175 16.58 10.30 11.18
CA LYS A 175 16.43 10.22 12.64
C LYS A 175 15.60 9.00 13.04
N VAL A 176 16.17 8.16 13.89
CA VAL A 176 15.55 6.92 14.38
C VAL A 176 15.90 6.70 15.85
N GLU A 177 14.96 6.11 16.59
CA GLU A 177 15.12 5.77 18.00
C GLU A 177 14.78 4.29 18.21
N ARG A 178 15.40 3.64 19.21
CA ARG A 178 14.93 2.36 19.73
C ARG A 178 13.91 2.62 20.82
N LEU A 179 12.68 2.17 20.62
CA LEU A 179 11.58 2.36 21.57
C LEU A 179 11.01 1.01 21.99
N SER A 180 10.39 0.99 23.17
CA SER A 180 9.68 -0.17 23.68
C SER A 180 8.39 0.24 24.41
N GLY A 181 7.53 -0.72 24.72
CA GLY A 181 6.30 -0.50 25.49
C GLY A 181 5.35 0.52 24.87
N LEU A 182 4.82 1.41 25.70
CA LEU A 182 3.78 2.37 25.30
C LEU A 182 4.28 3.40 24.27
N ASP A 183 5.54 3.82 24.37
CA ASP A 183 6.12 4.82 23.45
C ASP A 183 6.29 4.25 22.05
N ALA A 184 6.69 2.99 21.95
CA ALA A 184 6.71 2.23 20.69
C ALA A 184 5.32 2.16 20.05
N THR A 185 4.28 1.86 20.83
CA THR A 185 2.89 1.79 20.31
C THR A 185 2.40 3.14 19.81
N LYS A 186 2.62 4.22 20.58
CA LYS A 186 2.26 5.59 20.17
C LYS A 186 3.01 6.02 18.91
N ARG A 187 4.33 5.75 18.85
CA ARG A 187 5.15 6.08 17.69
C ARG A 187 4.73 5.30 16.45
N LYS A 188 4.45 4.01 16.60
CA LYS A 188 3.92 3.16 15.51
C LYS A 188 2.64 3.75 14.91
N ALA A 189 1.66 4.13 15.75
CA ALA A 189 0.42 4.74 15.27
C ALA A 189 0.67 6.06 14.51
N LYS A 190 1.56 6.92 15.03
CA LYS A 190 1.95 8.18 14.37
C LYS A 190 2.61 7.92 13.01
N LEU A 191 3.50 6.92 12.92
CA LEU A 191 4.21 6.60 11.67
C LEU A 191 3.26 6.09 10.59
N TRP A 192 2.32 5.21 10.94
CA TRP A 192 1.28 4.77 10.00
C TRP A 192 0.38 5.92 9.53
N ALA A 193 0.02 6.84 10.43
CA ALA A 193 -0.74 8.03 10.06
C ALA A 193 0.06 8.96 9.11
N GLY A 194 1.36 9.17 9.39
CA GLY A 194 2.25 9.95 8.53
C GLY A 194 2.42 9.35 7.14
N LEU A 195 2.70 8.04 7.08
CA LEU A 195 2.75 7.31 5.81
C LEU A 195 1.43 7.45 5.05
N ARG A 196 0.28 7.17 5.68
CA ARG A 196 -1.04 7.27 5.04
C ARG A 196 -1.33 8.68 4.51
N LYS A 197 -0.95 9.72 5.28
CA LYS A 197 -1.04 11.12 4.85
C LYS A 197 -0.18 11.39 3.61
N ALA A 198 1.08 10.97 3.61
CA ALA A 198 1.96 11.12 2.46
C ALA A 198 1.40 10.40 1.21
N LEU A 199 0.81 9.22 1.40
CA LEU A 199 0.15 8.48 0.31
C LEU A 199 -1.07 9.22 -0.24
N HIS A 200 -1.89 9.83 0.62
CA HIS A 200 -3.01 10.68 0.16
C HIS A 200 -2.54 11.88 -0.65
N GLU A 201 -1.43 12.52 -0.27
CA GLU A 201 -0.87 13.62 -1.05
C GLU A 201 -0.40 13.18 -2.44
N ILE A 202 0.21 11.98 -2.58
CA ILE A 202 0.57 11.42 -3.90
C ILE A 202 -0.66 11.28 -4.81
N TYR A 203 -1.81 10.96 -4.25
CA TYR A 203 -3.06 10.79 -5.00
C TYR A 203 -3.66 12.11 -5.47
N LYS A 204 -3.24 13.26 -4.93
CA LYS A 204 -3.61 14.57 -5.47
C LYS A 204 -2.96 14.85 -6.81
N GLU A 205 -1.87 14.17 -7.13
CA GLU A 205 -1.20 14.25 -8.44
C GLU A 205 -1.91 13.37 -9.51
N ALA A 206 -3.02 12.72 -9.15
CA ALA A 206 -3.81 11.97 -10.12
C ALA A 206 -4.46 12.90 -11.17
N PRO A 207 -4.49 12.52 -12.46
CA PRO A 207 -5.05 13.37 -13.52
C PRO A 207 -6.56 13.67 -13.38
N ARG A 208 -7.29 12.83 -12.65
CA ARG A 208 -8.72 12.96 -12.36
C ARG A 208 -8.99 12.59 -10.91
N ALA A 209 -10.21 12.88 -10.45
CA ALA A 209 -10.70 12.39 -9.17
C ALA A 209 -10.44 10.88 -9.03
N VAL A 210 -9.87 10.50 -7.90
CA VAL A 210 -9.47 9.12 -7.62
C VAL A 210 -10.72 8.27 -7.45
N ASN A 211 -10.70 7.06 -8.01
CA ASN A 211 -11.75 6.10 -7.82
C ASN A 211 -11.97 5.82 -6.30
N PRO A 212 -13.22 5.89 -5.80
CA PRO A 212 -13.51 5.70 -4.38
C PRO A 212 -12.96 4.40 -3.78
N VAL A 213 -12.98 3.29 -4.52
CA VAL A 213 -12.44 2.00 -4.07
C VAL A 213 -10.92 2.08 -3.85
N ALA A 214 -10.21 2.81 -4.72
CA ALA A 214 -8.78 3.03 -4.57
C ALA A 214 -8.45 3.92 -3.36
N LEU A 215 -9.28 4.93 -3.06
CA LEU A 215 -9.12 5.73 -1.82
C LEU A 215 -9.29 4.85 -0.58
N ARG A 216 -10.21 3.89 -0.61
CA ARG A 216 -10.45 2.99 0.51
C ARG A 216 -9.26 2.06 0.77
N PHE A 217 -8.59 1.61 -0.28
CA PHE A 217 -7.32 0.88 -0.16
C PHE A 217 -6.26 1.67 0.61
N ILE A 218 -6.06 2.95 0.31
CA ILE A 218 -5.12 3.81 1.05
C ILE A 218 -5.56 3.96 2.51
N ASN A 219 -6.86 4.15 2.73
CA ASN A 219 -7.39 4.30 4.08
C ASN A 219 -7.16 3.05 4.94
N TYR A 220 -7.00 1.89 4.31
CA TYR A 220 -6.71 0.62 4.98
C TYR A 220 -5.22 0.44 5.37
N VAL A 221 -4.31 1.29 4.88
CA VAL A 221 -2.87 1.22 5.18
C VAL A 221 -2.59 1.38 6.67
N GLY A 222 -1.94 0.38 7.28
CA GLY A 222 -1.60 0.39 8.70
C GLY A 222 -2.79 0.18 9.65
N VAL A 223 -3.97 -0.19 9.12
CA VAL A 223 -5.10 -0.67 9.93
C VAL A 223 -4.89 -2.13 10.34
N THR A 224 -4.38 -2.93 9.41
CA THR A 224 -4.01 -4.34 9.62
C THR A 224 -2.59 -4.59 9.10
N ASP A 225 -2.15 -5.85 9.06
CA ASP A 225 -0.86 -6.23 8.48
C ASP A 225 -0.81 -6.12 6.95
N SER A 226 0.41 -6.08 6.40
CA SER A 226 0.66 -6.03 4.96
C SER A 226 0.08 -7.21 4.17
N THR A 227 -0.11 -8.39 4.78
CA THR A 227 -0.69 -9.57 4.09
C THR A 227 -2.16 -9.32 3.78
N ARG A 228 -2.92 -8.75 4.72
CA ARG A 228 -4.29 -8.32 4.49
C ARG A 228 -4.39 -7.16 3.52
N LEU A 229 -3.47 -6.19 3.62
CA LEU A 229 -3.44 -5.08 2.66
C LEU A 229 -3.19 -5.58 1.22
N GLN A 230 -2.32 -6.57 1.04
CA GLN A 230 -2.04 -7.17 -0.27
C GLN A 230 -3.28 -7.80 -0.90
N ARG A 231 -4.14 -8.42 -0.09
CA ARG A 231 -5.39 -9.09 -0.51
C ARG A 231 -6.60 -8.16 -0.62
N PHE A 232 -6.45 -6.86 -0.40
CA PHE A 232 -7.55 -5.89 -0.46
C PHE A 232 -8.34 -5.96 -1.79
N PRO A 233 -9.67 -5.75 -1.78
CA PRO A 233 -10.55 -6.03 -2.92
C PRO A 233 -10.54 -5.03 -4.07
N ASP A 234 -9.64 -4.04 -4.10
CA ASP A 234 -9.58 -2.99 -5.13
C ASP A 234 -9.26 -3.50 -6.54
N LYS A 235 -8.71 -4.71 -6.66
CA LYS A 235 -8.35 -5.34 -7.94
C LYS A 235 -8.93 -6.75 -8.13
N TRP A 236 -9.91 -7.14 -7.31
CA TRP A 236 -10.52 -8.46 -7.45
C TRP A 236 -11.31 -8.58 -8.76
N ASP A 237 -11.07 -9.67 -9.48
CA ASP A 237 -11.96 -10.12 -10.53
C ASP A 237 -13.23 -10.77 -9.94
N TYR A 238 -14.17 -11.15 -10.81
CA TYR A 238 -15.41 -11.78 -10.39
C TYR A 238 -15.19 -13.11 -9.66
N ASN A 239 -14.18 -13.90 -10.05
CA ASN A 239 -13.87 -15.17 -9.40
C ASN A 239 -13.34 -14.96 -7.97
N MET A 240 -12.47 -13.98 -7.76
CA MET A 240 -11.95 -13.63 -6.43
C MET A 240 -13.09 -13.17 -5.52
N LYS A 241 -14.00 -12.33 -6.02
CA LYS A 241 -15.21 -11.89 -5.28
C LYS A 241 -16.09 -13.07 -4.89
N ALA A 242 -16.40 -13.96 -5.84
CA ALA A 242 -17.22 -15.14 -5.58
C ALA A 242 -16.56 -16.10 -4.56
N ARG A 243 -15.26 -16.39 -4.71
CA ARG A 243 -14.50 -17.23 -3.77
C ARG A 243 -14.47 -16.62 -2.38
N TYR A 244 -14.24 -15.32 -2.29
CA TYR A 244 -14.22 -14.62 -1.01
C TYR A 244 -15.58 -14.68 -0.32
N LEU A 245 -16.66 -14.41 -1.06
CA LEU A 245 -18.02 -14.52 -0.56
C LEU A 245 -18.33 -15.94 -0.04
N LEU A 246 -17.93 -16.98 -0.78
CA LEU A 246 -18.06 -18.37 -0.35
C LEU A 246 -17.24 -18.68 0.90
N SER A 247 -16.04 -18.11 1.01
CA SER A 247 -15.16 -18.26 2.18
C SER A 247 -15.81 -17.66 3.42
N VAL A 248 -16.27 -16.41 3.35
CA VAL A 248 -16.92 -15.73 4.48
C VAL A 248 -18.17 -16.50 4.92
N MET A 249 -18.97 -16.99 3.96
CA MET A 249 -20.19 -17.75 4.26
C MET A 249 -19.95 -19.23 4.62
N SER A 250 -18.70 -19.68 4.64
CA SER A 250 -18.32 -21.00 5.17
C SER A 250 -17.94 -20.96 6.65
N GLU A 251 -17.70 -19.76 7.19
CA GLU A 251 -17.47 -19.55 8.62
C GLU A 251 -18.78 -19.66 9.42
N ASP A 252 -18.65 -19.86 10.74
CA ASP A 252 -19.79 -19.95 11.64
C ASP A 252 -20.61 -18.64 11.65
N ILE A 253 -21.94 -18.76 11.56
CA ILE A 253 -22.87 -17.64 11.61
C ILE A 253 -22.69 -16.78 12.87
N ALA A 254 -22.38 -17.41 14.01
CA ALA A 254 -22.14 -16.73 15.29
C ALA A 254 -20.86 -15.86 15.26
N VAL A 255 -19.95 -16.11 14.31
CA VAL A 255 -18.74 -15.32 14.11
C VAL A 255 -18.97 -14.19 13.11
N VAL A 256 -19.61 -14.48 11.97
CA VAL A 256 -19.74 -13.52 10.87
C VAL A 256 -20.84 -12.50 11.11
N ARG A 257 -22.02 -12.92 11.55
CA ARG A 257 -23.19 -12.04 11.68
C ARG A 257 -22.93 -10.85 12.63
N PRO A 258 -22.30 -11.02 13.81
CA PRO A 258 -21.98 -9.89 14.68
C PRO A 258 -21.00 -8.89 14.05
N LYS A 259 -20.01 -9.37 13.29
CA LYS A 259 -19.01 -8.53 12.61
C LYS A 259 -19.64 -7.57 11.59
N LEU A 260 -20.73 -7.98 10.94
CA LEU A 260 -21.46 -7.14 9.99
C LEU A 260 -22.32 -6.05 10.64
N HIS A 261 -22.49 -6.10 11.97
CA HIS A 261 -23.29 -5.13 12.75
C HIS A 261 -22.43 -4.22 13.66
N VAL A 262 -21.11 -4.31 13.56
CA VAL A 262 -20.20 -3.53 14.42
C VAL A 262 -20.37 -2.03 14.15
N GLN A 263 -20.59 -1.26 15.23
CA GLN A 263 -20.65 0.21 15.15
C GLN A 263 -19.34 0.78 14.56
N GLY A 264 -19.47 1.67 13.58
CA GLY A 264 -18.34 2.31 12.89
C GLY A 264 -17.93 1.63 11.58
N VAL A 265 -18.49 0.46 11.25
CA VAL A 265 -18.36 -0.14 9.91
C VAL A 265 -19.54 0.33 9.04
N PRO A 266 -19.31 0.70 7.76
CA PRO A 266 -20.41 1.01 6.85
C PRO A 266 -21.38 -0.15 6.74
N ILE A 267 -22.68 0.11 6.86
CA ILE A 267 -23.70 -0.93 6.81
C ILE A 267 -23.86 -1.40 5.36
N ILE A 268 -23.78 -2.71 5.14
CA ILE A 268 -24.15 -3.32 3.86
C ILE A 268 -25.67 -3.38 3.80
N ASN A 269 -26.26 -2.65 2.86
CA ASN A 269 -27.70 -2.56 2.72
C ASN A 269 -28.20 -3.44 1.58
N TRP A 270 -29.38 -4.03 1.78
CA TRP A 270 -30.12 -4.68 0.71
C TRP A 270 -30.43 -3.69 -0.42
N PRO A 271 -30.41 -4.14 -1.69
CA PRO A 271 -30.65 -3.26 -2.83
C PRO A 271 -32.14 -3.00 -3.03
N LYS A 272 -32.72 -2.17 -2.17
CA LYS A 272 -34.14 -1.77 -2.23
C LYS A 272 -34.40 -0.81 -3.40
N THR A 273 -35.62 -0.84 -3.93
CA THR A 273 -36.12 0.15 -4.89
C THR A 273 -36.13 1.55 -4.25
N PRO A 274 -36.16 2.65 -5.02
CA PRO A 274 -36.14 4.02 -4.45
C PRO A 274 -37.25 4.30 -3.43
N ASN A 275 -38.39 3.64 -3.57
CA ASN A 275 -39.53 3.72 -2.64
C ASN A 275 -39.44 2.75 -1.46
N GLY A 276 -38.37 1.96 -1.33
CA GLY A 276 -38.11 1.07 -0.19
C GLY A 276 -38.94 -0.21 -0.12
N ASN A 277 -40.06 -0.28 -0.86
CA ASN A 277 -41.07 -1.33 -0.69
C ASN A 277 -40.69 -2.71 -1.26
N ARG A 278 -39.71 -2.80 -2.17
CA ARG A 278 -39.28 -4.05 -2.81
C ARG A 278 -37.78 -4.08 -3.02
N LEU A 279 -37.23 -5.28 -3.23
CA LEU A 279 -35.87 -5.45 -3.72
C LEU A 279 -35.81 -5.18 -5.22
N ARG A 280 -34.66 -4.71 -5.70
CA ARG A 280 -34.40 -4.53 -7.13
C ARG A 280 -34.15 -5.88 -7.80
N ALA A 281 -34.64 -6.07 -9.01
CA ALA A 281 -34.37 -7.28 -9.78
C ALA A 281 -32.84 -7.45 -10.06
N PRO A 282 -32.26 -8.64 -9.86
CA PRO A 282 -32.93 -9.93 -9.72
C PRO A 282 -33.07 -10.41 -8.26
N PHE A 283 -32.86 -9.53 -7.27
CA PHE A 283 -32.85 -9.93 -5.85
C PHE A 283 -34.23 -10.22 -5.32
N GLN A 284 -35.26 -9.55 -5.84
CA GLN A 284 -36.64 -9.86 -5.48
C GLN A 284 -36.99 -11.28 -5.92
N GLU A 285 -36.66 -11.65 -7.16
CA GLU A 285 -36.93 -12.96 -7.72
C GLU A 285 -36.13 -14.05 -6.99
N ALA A 286 -34.87 -13.75 -6.63
CA ALA A 286 -34.04 -14.65 -5.83
C ALA A 286 -34.62 -14.86 -4.42
N PHE A 287 -35.06 -13.78 -3.78
CA PHE A 287 -35.70 -13.82 -2.46
C PHE A 287 -36.99 -14.65 -2.51
N ASP A 288 -37.87 -14.37 -3.47
CA ASP A 288 -39.15 -15.08 -3.65
C ASP A 288 -38.93 -16.57 -3.96
N HIS A 289 -37.95 -16.89 -4.82
CA HIS A 289 -37.59 -18.28 -5.15
C HIS A 289 -37.12 -19.07 -3.92
N GLN A 290 -36.33 -18.45 -3.05
CA GLN A 290 -35.85 -19.10 -1.84
C GLN A 290 -36.94 -19.22 -0.77
N ALA A 291 -37.79 -18.20 -0.62
CA ALA A 291 -38.95 -18.23 0.27
C ALA A 291 -39.92 -19.36 -0.09
N ALA A 292 -40.19 -19.57 -1.39
CA ALA A 292 -41.01 -20.68 -1.88
C ALA A 292 -40.43 -22.06 -1.55
N ARG A 293 -39.14 -22.15 -1.21
CA ARG A 293 -38.45 -23.38 -0.80
C ARG A 293 -38.30 -23.51 0.71
N GLY A 294 -38.92 -22.61 1.48
CA GLY A 294 -38.90 -22.60 2.94
C GLY A 294 -37.72 -21.87 3.57
N THR A 295 -36.86 -21.22 2.79
CA THR A 295 -35.75 -20.41 3.33
C THR A 295 -36.25 -19.02 3.71
N ILE A 296 -35.99 -18.61 4.95
CA ILE A 296 -36.38 -17.29 5.47
C ILE A 296 -35.16 -16.36 5.45
N TYR A 297 -35.34 -15.13 5.00
CA TYR A 297 -34.36 -14.05 5.02
C TYR A 297 -34.95 -12.80 5.67
N ASP A 298 -34.15 -12.11 6.48
CA ASP A 298 -34.44 -10.79 7.00
C ASP A 298 -33.83 -9.70 6.10
N VAL A 299 -34.69 -8.86 5.51
CA VAL A 299 -34.29 -7.77 4.60
C VAL A 299 -33.71 -6.54 5.31
N GLU A 300 -33.69 -6.54 6.64
CA GLU A 300 -32.96 -5.57 7.45
C GLU A 300 -31.60 -6.11 7.92
N ASP A 301 -31.32 -7.40 7.74
CA ASP A 301 -30.07 -8.03 8.17
C ASP A 301 -29.04 -8.11 7.02
N PRO A 302 -27.86 -7.46 7.16
CA PRO A 302 -26.76 -7.56 6.21
C PRO A 302 -26.25 -8.99 5.97
N TYR A 303 -26.25 -9.85 7.00
CA TYR A 303 -25.79 -11.23 6.87
C TYR A 303 -26.67 -12.01 5.88
N ASP A 304 -27.99 -11.82 5.97
CA ASP A 304 -28.95 -12.49 5.10
C ASP A 304 -28.86 -11.99 3.65
N TYR A 305 -28.48 -10.73 3.45
CA TYR A 305 -28.18 -10.23 2.11
C TYR A 305 -26.97 -10.96 1.49
N ILE A 306 -25.88 -11.06 2.25
CA ILE A 306 -24.64 -11.72 1.81
C ILE A 306 -24.89 -13.23 1.60
N ARG A 307 -25.70 -13.86 2.46
CA ARG A 307 -26.13 -15.25 2.32
C ARG A 307 -26.92 -15.49 1.04
N LEU A 308 -27.89 -14.62 0.72
CA LEU A 308 -28.64 -14.70 -0.53
C LEU A 308 -27.72 -14.55 -1.75
N CYS A 309 -26.82 -13.57 -1.73
CA CYS A 309 -25.83 -13.37 -2.80
C CYS A 309 -25.02 -14.66 -3.05
N LYS A 310 -24.54 -15.27 -1.97
CA LYS A 310 -23.76 -16.51 -2.02
C LYS A 310 -24.57 -17.67 -2.58
N ASP A 311 -25.83 -17.83 -2.16
CA ASP A 311 -26.67 -18.93 -2.62
C ASP A 311 -27.02 -18.80 -4.11
N VAL A 312 -27.28 -17.59 -4.58
CA VAL A 312 -27.49 -17.30 -6.01
C VAL A 312 -26.24 -17.68 -6.82
N ILE A 313 -25.05 -17.24 -6.39
CA ILE A 313 -23.79 -17.51 -7.11
C ILE A 313 -23.46 -19.00 -7.07
N LYS A 314 -23.55 -19.66 -5.90
CA LYS A 314 -23.21 -21.08 -5.72
C LYS A 314 -24.09 -21.99 -6.59
N HIS A 315 -25.37 -21.66 -6.73
CA HIS A 315 -26.35 -22.49 -7.43
C HIS A 315 -26.74 -21.93 -8.80
N TRP A 316 -25.96 -21.00 -9.36
CA TRP A 316 -26.31 -20.26 -10.56
C TRP A 316 -26.80 -21.13 -11.72
N ASN A 317 -26.12 -22.25 -11.99
CA ASN A 317 -26.45 -23.13 -13.11
C ASN A 317 -27.89 -23.67 -13.03
N VAL A 318 -28.36 -23.96 -11.81
CA VAL A 318 -29.70 -24.51 -11.55
C VAL A 318 -30.73 -23.44 -11.16
N MET A 319 -30.34 -22.16 -11.09
CA MET A 319 -31.29 -21.08 -10.83
C MET A 319 -32.30 -20.94 -11.98
N PRO A 320 -33.59 -20.68 -11.68
CA PRO A 320 -34.62 -20.53 -12.69
C PRO A 320 -34.37 -19.29 -13.56
N ALA A 321 -34.96 -19.28 -14.76
CA ALA A 321 -34.81 -18.18 -15.71
C ALA A 321 -35.31 -16.83 -15.13
N SER A 322 -36.32 -16.85 -14.24
CA SER A 322 -36.81 -15.67 -13.54
C SER A 322 -35.75 -15.00 -12.65
N VAL A 323 -34.95 -15.79 -11.93
CA VAL A 323 -33.85 -15.30 -11.07
C VAL A 323 -32.65 -14.87 -11.91
N LYS A 324 -32.34 -15.59 -12.99
CA LYS A 324 -31.29 -15.18 -13.92
C LYS A 324 -31.65 -13.84 -14.56
N GLY A 325 -32.91 -13.68 -14.99
CA GLY A 325 -33.44 -12.44 -15.54
C GLY A 325 -32.51 -11.86 -16.61
N GLU A 326 -32.13 -10.59 -16.47
CA GLU A 326 -31.17 -9.92 -17.36
C GLU A 326 -29.68 -10.26 -17.06
N CYS A 327 -29.40 -10.90 -15.94
CA CYS A 327 -28.07 -11.43 -15.65
C CYS A 327 -27.92 -12.77 -16.38
N SER A 328 -27.32 -12.74 -17.57
CA SER A 328 -27.08 -13.98 -18.34
C SER A 328 -26.02 -14.90 -17.69
N THR A 329 -25.20 -14.39 -16.78
CA THR A 329 -24.16 -15.14 -16.06
C THR A 329 -24.04 -14.66 -14.60
N TRP A 330 -23.41 -15.46 -13.73
CA TRP A 330 -23.20 -15.09 -12.32
C TRP A 330 -22.24 -13.90 -12.18
N GLU A 331 -21.31 -13.72 -13.12
CA GLU A 331 -20.45 -12.53 -13.18
C GLU A 331 -21.27 -11.26 -13.41
N LYS A 332 -22.29 -11.31 -14.29
CA LYS A 332 -23.22 -10.19 -14.49
C LYS A 332 -24.09 -9.94 -13.26
N PHE A 333 -24.37 -10.97 -12.47
CA PHE A 333 -25.03 -10.80 -11.17
C PHE A 333 -24.14 -10.06 -10.18
N ILE A 334 -22.84 -10.39 -10.11
CA ILE A 334 -21.86 -9.63 -9.31
C ILE A 334 -21.72 -8.19 -9.80
N ASP A 335 -21.63 -7.96 -11.12
CA ASP A 335 -21.56 -6.61 -11.69
C ASP A 335 -22.78 -5.76 -11.28
N LYS A 336 -23.98 -6.36 -11.19
CA LYS A 336 -25.17 -5.67 -10.67
C LYS A 336 -25.06 -5.26 -9.22
N ILE A 337 -24.52 -6.14 -8.37
CA ILE A 337 -24.27 -5.82 -6.96
C ILE A 337 -23.38 -4.56 -6.88
N GLU A 338 -22.29 -4.54 -7.66
CA GLU A 338 -21.35 -3.41 -7.68
C GLU A 338 -21.93 -2.13 -8.27
N LYS A 339 -22.92 -2.24 -9.16
CA LYS A 339 -23.62 -1.07 -9.70
C LYS A 339 -24.46 -0.34 -8.65
N TRP A 340 -25.02 -1.06 -7.69
CA TRP A 340 -25.82 -0.44 -6.62
C TRP A 340 -24.98 -0.07 -5.41
N ASP A 341 -23.97 -0.89 -5.09
CA ASP A 341 -22.99 -0.57 -4.06
C ASP A 341 -21.58 -0.90 -4.57
N GLN A 342 -20.88 0.13 -5.05
CA GLN A 342 -19.49 0.01 -5.52
C GLN A 342 -18.51 -0.35 -4.40
N MET A 343 -18.93 -0.20 -3.14
CA MET A 343 -18.10 -0.37 -1.95
C MET A 343 -18.30 -1.70 -1.25
N ILE A 344 -19.30 -2.49 -1.65
CA ILE A 344 -19.73 -3.70 -0.94
C ILE A 344 -18.56 -4.63 -0.59
N TRP A 345 -17.64 -4.88 -1.52
CA TRP A 345 -16.53 -5.80 -1.30
C TRP A 345 -15.51 -5.25 -0.31
N CYS A 346 -15.24 -3.94 -0.36
CA CYS A 346 -14.36 -3.29 0.62
C CYS A 346 -15.00 -3.32 2.01
N THR A 347 -16.29 -3.00 2.10
CA THR A 347 -17.05 -3.03 3.34
C THR A 347 -17.07 -4.44 3.95
N LEU A 348 -17.38 -5.46 3.14
CA LEU A 348 -17.37 -6.85 3.60
C LEU A 348 -15.97 -7.28 4.06
N TYR A 349 -14.92 -6.88 3.32
CA TYR A 349 -13.54 -7.21 3.64
C TYR A 349 -13.05 -6.59 4.95
N GLU A 350 -13.45 -5.36 5.21
CA GLU A 350 -13.12 -4.64 6.45
C GLU A 350 -13.93 -5.17 7.64
N ALA A 351 -15.22 -5.45 7.44
CA ALA A 351 -16.10 -5.95 8.49
C ALA A 351 -15.66 -7.33 9.01
N THR A 352 -15.29 -8.21 8.09
CA THR A 352 -14.90 -9.59 8.41
C THR A 352 -13.42 -9.71 8.81
N ALA A 353 -12.77 -8.58 9.07
CA ALA A 353 -11.38 -8.57 9.48
C ALA A 353 -11.09 -9.24 10.83
#